data_AF-A0A7X8LTU9-F1
#
_entry.id   AF-A0A7X8LTU9-F1
#
_cell.length_a   1.000
_cell.length_b   1.000
_cell.length_c   1.000
_cell.angle_alpha   90.00
_cell.angle_beta   90.00
_cell.angle_gamma   90.00
#
_symmetry.space_group_name_H-M   'P 1'
#
loop_
_entity.id
_entity.type
_entity.pdbx_description
1 polymer ?
#
loop_
_entity_poly.entity_id
_entity_poly.type
_entity_poly.pdbx_seq_one_letter_code
_entity_poly.pdbx_strand_id
1 'polypeptide(L)'
;MARSSDAYVLEMAVLIEQRREELYRKAAELASSKEHQSLFTGLADKKNQHIRLFSELLGKLSTKESLDAGRISDEDFLSYVRNELLLHRDSPELTMAEAFLSRSLLDSATDALLSENPTLLELARQAIRAEKDAIVFYISLRQKMADPDEIKRIDEVIAEEMRHIRLLIKVLAQLCREQR
;
A
#
# COMPACT_ATOMS: atom_id res chain seq x y z
N MET A 1 13.25 -5.66 -22.94
CA MET A 1 11.88 -5.26 -23.34
C MET A 1 11.27 -4.54 -22.15
N ALA A 2 10.74 -3.34 -22.35
CA ALA A 2 10.17 -2.53 -21.26
C ALA A 2 8.87 -3.20 -20.76
N ARG A 3 8.68 -3.29 -19.43
CA ARG A 3 7.43 -3.77 -18.84
C ARG A 3 6.28 -2.86 -19.26
N SER A 4 5.08 -3.42 -19.41
CA SER A 4 3.87 -2.62 -19.63
C SER A 4 3.58 -1.73 -18.42
N SER A 5 2.99 -0.55 -18.65
CA SER A 5 2.60 0.38 -17.60
C SER A 5 1.60 -0.25 -16.61
N ASP A 6 0.75 -1.19 -17.06
CA ASP A 6 -0.22 -1.86 -16.19
C ASP A 6 0.43 -2.85 -15.22
N ALA A 7 1.44 -3.61 -15.67
CA ALA A 7 2.22 -4.49 -14.79
C ALA A 7 2.92 -3.68 -13.70
N TYR A 8 3.46 -2.53 -14.08
CA TYR A 8 4.08 -1.61 -13.15
C TYR A 8 3.11 -1.12 -12.05
N VAL A 9 1.92 -0.65 -12.41
CA VAL A 9 0.92 -0.17 -11.43
C VAL A 9 0.49 -1.29 -10.46
N LEU A 10 0.40 -2.54 -10.92
CA LEU A 10 0.09 -3.68 -10.03
C LEU A 10 1.25 -4.06 -9.11
N GLU A 11 2.50 -4.01 -9.58
CA GLU A 11 3.68 -4.17 -8.72
C GLU A 11 3.70 -3.09 -7.63
N MET A 12 3.34 -1.84 -7.99
CA MET A 12 3.19 -0.77 -7.01
C MET A 12 2.10 -1.08 -5.98
N ALA A 13 0.97 -1.63 -6.41
CA ALA A 13 -0.11 -2.02 -5.50
C ALA A 13 0.37 -3.05 -4.47
N VAL A 14 1.16 -4.03 -4.91
CA VAL A 14 1.77 -5.05 -4.02
C VAL A 14 2.69 -4.39 -2.98
N LEU A 15 3.57 -3.48 -3.39
CA LEU A 15 4.50 -2.81 -2.47
C LEU A 15 3.80 -1.89 -1.47
N ILE A 16 2.78 -1.16 -1.92
CA ILE A 16 1.96 -0.35 -1.02
C ILE A 16 1.36 -1.24 0.08
N GLU A 17 0.83 -2.41 -0.29
CA GLU A 17 0.25 -3.36 0.67
C GLU A 17 1.31 -3.96 1.61
N GLN A 18 2.49 -4.33 1.11
CA GLN A 18 3.60 -4.86 1.94
C GLN A 18 4.02 -3.85 3.01
N ARG A 19 4.21 -2.58 2.63
CA ARG A 19 4.62 -1.54 3.59
C ARG A 19 3.54 -1.22 4.63
N ARG A 20 2.27 -1.27 4.23
CA ARG A 20 1.16 -1.14 5.20
C ARG A 20 1.06 -2.34 6.12
N GLU A 21 1.40 -3.54 5.64
CA GLU A 21 1.48 -4.75 6.47
C GLU A 21 2.52 -4.57 7.56
N GLU A 22 3.73 -4.14 7.20
CA GLU A 22 4.84 -3.87 8.14
C GLU A 22 4.44 -2.80 9.17
N LEU A 23 3.81 -1.71 8.71
CA LEU A 23 3.30 -0.65 9.59
C LEU A 23 2.32 -1.21 10.64
N TYR A 24 1.42 -2.10 10.23
CA TYR A 24 0.46 -2.72 11.14
C TYR A 24 1.08 -3.75 12.07
N ARG A 25 2.09 -4.51 11.62
CA ARG A 25 2.86 -5.41 12.49
C ARG A 25 3.56 -4.63 13.58
N LYS A 26 4.24 -3.54 13.21
CA LYS A 26 4.88 -2.63 14.17
C LYS A 26 3.88 -2.03 15.16
N ALA A 27 2.71 -1.61 14.69
CA ALA A 27 1.66 -1.08 15.56
C ALA A 27 1.11 -2.15 16.52
N ALA A 28 0.98 -3.40 16.07
CA ALA A 28 0.55 -4.51 16.93
C ALA A 28 1.58 -4.84 18.02
N GLU A 29 2.89 -4.74 17.71
CA GLU A 29 3.97 -4.94 18.68
C GLU A 29 3.98 -3.88 19.79
N LEU A 30 3.70 -2.61 19.44
CA LEU A 30 3.68 -1.49 20.37
C LEU A 30 2.36 -1.34 21.13
N ALA A 31 1.35 -2.15 20.80
CA ALA A 31 0.05 -2.11 21.44
C ALA A 31 0.06 -2.74 22.84
N SER A 32 -0.18 -1.92 23.86
CA SER A 32 -0.29 -2.38 25.25
C SER A 32 -1.61 -3.11 25.54
N SER A 33 -2.68 -2.80 24.81
CA SER A 33 -3.99 -3.45 24.99
C SER A 33 -4.15 -4.64 24.04
N LYS A 34 -4.72 -5.75 24.53
CA LYS A 34 -5.05 -6.92 23.69
C LYS A 34 -6.02 -6.57 22.57
N GLU A 35 -6.91 -5.61 22.81
CA GLU A 35 -7.86 -5.11 21.80
C GLU A 35 -7.11 -4.46 20.61
N HIS A 36 -6.20 -3.52 20.88
CA HIS A 36 -5.42 -2.87 19.83
C HIS A 36 -4.46 -3.84 19.14
N GLN A 37 -3.81 -4.73 19.89
CA GLN A 37 -2.93 -5.76 19.32
C GLN A 37 -3.69 -6.66 18.34
N SER A 38 -4.87 -7.15 18.73
CA SER A 38 -5.72 -7.98 17.86
C SER A 38 -6.22 -7.23 16.64
N LEU A 39 -6.56 -5.95 16.79
CA LEU A 39 -7.02 -5.12 15.69
C LEU A 39 -5.92 -4.88 14.66
N PHE A 40 -4.73 -4.46 15.08
CA PHE A 40 -3.62 -4.21 14.17
C PHE A 40 -3.10 -5.51 13.52
N THR A 41 -3.09 -6.63 14.24
CA THR A 41 -2.81 -7.95 13.66
C THR A 41 -3.82 -8.29 12.56
N GLY A 42 -5.12 -8.10 12.82
CA GLY A 42 -6.16 -8.34 11.83
C GLY A 42 -6.02 -7.43 10.59
N LEU A 43 -5.64 -6.16 10.78
CA LEU A 43 -5.38 -5.25 9.66
C LEU A 43 -4.19 -5.71 8.82
N ALA A 44 -3.08 -6.15 9.45
CA ALA A 44 -1.93 -6.73 8.74
C ALA A 44 -2.33 -7.98 7.92
N ASP A 45 -3.16 -8.86 8.50
CA ASP A 45 -3.65 -10.04 7.78
C ASP A 45 -4.53 -9.68 6.58
N LYS A 46 -5.28 -8.57 6.65
CA LYS A 46 -6.00 -8.03 5.49
C LYS A 46 -5.06 -7.53 4.40
N LYS A 47 -3.98 -6.83 4.76
CA LYS A 47 -2.95 -6.41 3.78
C LYS A 47 -2.37 -7.62 3.05
N ASN A 48 -2.08 -8.71 3.78
CA ASN A 48 -1.62 -9.96 3.18
C ASN A 48 -2.62 -10.58 2.18
N GLN A 49 -3.92 -10.44 2.41
CA GLN A 49 -4.95 -10.85 1.44
C GLN A 49 -4.90 -9.98 0.17
N HIS A 50 -4.71 -8.67 0.33
CA HIS A 50 -4.59 -7.74 -0.79
C HIS A 50 -3.31 -7.97 -1.60
N ILE A 51 -2.17 -8.22 -0.95
CA ILE A 51 -0.90 -8.60 -1.62
C ILE A 51 -1.11 -9.78 -2.56
N ARG A 52 -1.78 -10.83 -2.08
CA ARG A 52 -2.08 -12.03 -2.89
C ARG A 52 -2.97 -11.68 -4.09
N LEU A 53 -3.98 -10.86 -3.86
CA LEU A 53 -4.90 -10.41 -4.92
C LEU A 53 -4.17 -9.61 -6.00
N PHE A 54 -3.37 -8.61 -5.64
CA PHE A 54 -2.61 -7.82 -6.62
C PHE A 54 -1.53 -8.64 -7.31
N SER A 55 -0.89 -9.57 -6.60
CA SER A 55 0.09 -10.51 -7.19
C SER A 55 -0.56 -11.45 -8.21
N GLU A 56 -1.79 -11.90 -7.95
CA GLU A 56 -2.56 -12.72 -8.90
C GLU A 56 -2.90 -11.92 -10.17
N LEU A 57 -3.38 -10.68 -10.01
CA LEU A 57 -3.67 -9.79 -11.13
C LEU A 57 -2.41 -9.50 -11.96
N LEU A 58 -1.28 -9.27 -11.28
CA LEU A 58 0.01 -9.09 -11.93
C LEU A 58 0.42 -10.33 -12.73
N GLY A 59 0.27 -11.52 -12.14
CA GLY A 59 0.59 -12.79 -12.80
C GLY A 59 -0.18 -13.02 -14.09
N LYS A 60 -1.44 -12.57 -14.16
CA LYS A 60 -2.26 -12.62 -15.39
C LYS A 60 -1.71 -11.73 -16.50
N LEU A 61 -1.11 -10.59 -16.15
CA LEU A 61 -0.42 -9.72 -17.12
C LEU A 61 0.93 -10.34 -17.55
N SER A 62 1.69 -10.92 -16.62
CA SER A 62 3.00 -11.54 -16.88
C SER A 62 2.92 -12.83 -17.69
N THR A 63 1.79 -13.54 -17.72
CA THR A 63 1.56 -14.66 -18.67
C THR A 63 1.55 -14.22 -20.14
N LYS A 64 1.56 -12.91 -20.44
CA LYS A 64 1.81 -12.38 -21.80
C LYS A 64 3.24 -11.93 -22.06
N GLU A 65 4.05 -11.65 -21.03
CA GLU A 65 5.46 -11.27 -21.17
C GLU A 65 6.30 -11.77 -19.97
N SER A 66 6.93 -12.94 -20.19
CA SER A 66 8.13 -13.49 -19.54
C SER A 66 8.29 -13.42 -18.00
N LEU A 67 8.14 -14.59 -17.37
CA LEU A 67 8.46 -14.93 -15.98
C LEU A 67 9.97 -15.03 -15.68
N ASP A 68 10.85 -14.25 -16.32
CA ASP A 68 12.31 -14.47 -16.21
C ASP A 68 13.17 -13.24 -15.92
N ALA A 69 12.57 -12.15 -15.42
CA ALA A 69 13.36 -11.08 -14.81
C ALA A 69 13.56 -11.42 -13.33
N GLY A 70 14.77 -11.86 -12.97
CA GLY A 70 15.16 -12.21 -11.61
C GLY A 70 14.60 -11.23 -10.58
N ARG A 71 14.07 -11.77 -9.47
CA ARG A 71 13.55 -11.00 -8.33
C ARG A 71 14.61 -9.97 -7.91
N ILE A 72 14.45 -8.73 -8.36
CA ILE A 72 15.13 -7.58 -7.80
C ILE A 72 14.59 -7.36 -6.38
N SER A 73 15.45 -6.87 -5.47
CA SER A 73 15.02 -6.55 -4.11
C SER A 73 13.95 -5.45 -4.14
N ASP A 74 13.13 -5.33 -3.08
CA ASP A 74 12.14 -4.26 -3.00
C ASP A 74 12.80 -2.87 -3.12
N GLU A 75 14.02 -2.72 -2.61
CA GLU A 75 14.81 -1.49 -2.71
C GLU A 75 15.31 -1.23 -4.13
N ASP A 76 15.80 -2.26 -4.83
CA ASP A 76 16.20 -2.15 -6.24
C ASP A 76 15.01 -1.88 -7.14
N PHE A 77 13.85 -2.47 -6.84
CA PHE A 77 12.62 -2.19 -7.53
C PHE A 77 12.17 -0.75 -7.29
N LEU A 78 12.19 -0.26 -6.04
CA LEU A 78 11.89 1.13 -5.73
C LEU A 78 12.87 2.10 -6.40
N SER A 79 14.14 1.73 -6.51
CA SER A 79 15.16 2.52 -7.22
C SER A 79 14.91 2.52 -8.73
N TYR A 80 14.57 1.37 -9.31
CA TYR A 80 14.15 1.26 -10.71
C TYR A 80 12.90 2.07 -10.99
N VAL A 81 11.85 1.90 -10.17
CA VAL A 81 10.62 2.69 -10.15
C VAL A 81 10.96 4.17 -10.16
N ARG A 82 11.80 4.63 -9.22
CA ARG A 82 12.20 6.04 -9.09
C ARG A 82 12.92 6.54 -10.34
N ASN A 83 13.85 5.77 -10.90
CA ASN A 83 14.59 6.15 -12.09
C ASN A 83 13.72 6.15 -13.35
N GLU A 84 12.84 5.17 -13.48
CA GLU A 84 11.96 5.05 -14.64
C GLU A 84 10.84 6.10 -14.61
N LEU A 85 10.35 6.47 -13.42
CA LEU A 85 9.53 7.67 -13.21
C LEU A 85 10.24 8.93 -13.73
N LEU A 86 11.47 9.17 -13.30
CA LEU A 86 12.23 10.36 -13.71
C LEU A 86 12.41 10.46 -15.23
N LEU A 87 12.42 9.31 -15.93
CA LEU A 87 12.59 9.23 -17.38
C LEU A 87 11.28 9.38 -18.17
N HIS A 88 10.12 9.09 -17.56
CA HIS A 88 8.80 9.14 -18.23
C HIS A 88 7.88 10.24 -17.68
N ARG A 89 8.48 11.33 -17.21
CA ARG A 89 7.81 12.49 -16.63
C ARG A 89 6.75 13.15 -17.53
N ASP A 90 6.84 12.91 -18.84
CA ASP A 90 5.92 13.42 -19.87
C ASP A 90 4.75 12.46 -20.18
N SER A 91 4.72 11.26 -19.62
CA SER A 91 3.60 10.31 -19.79
C SER A 91 2.53 10.58 -18.73
N PRO A 92 1.32 11.08 -19.09
CA PRO A 92 0.31 11.54 -18.13
C PRO A 92 -0.10 10.45 -17.12
N GLU A 93 -0.13 9.19 -17.56
CA GLU A 93 -0.47 8.04 -16.72
C GLU A 93 0.60 7.76 -15.67
N LEU A 94 1.87 7.93 -16.03
CA LEU A 94 2.98 7.78 -15.11
C LEU A 94 2.99 8.97 -14.17
N THR A 95 2.87 10.22 -14.64
CA THR A 95 2.83 11.46 -13.83
C THR A 95 1.85 11.39 -12.64
N MET A 96 0.66 10.84 -12.84
CA MET A 96 -0.35 10.67 -11.77
C MET A 96 0.07 9.58 -10.76
N ALA A 97 0.61 8.46 -11.26
CA ALA A 97 1.22 7.47 -10.42
C ALA A 97 2.43 8.07 -9.67
N GLU A 98 3.29 8.88 -10.28
CA GLU A 98 4.46 9.50 -9.61
C GLU A 98 4.08 10.44 -8.48
N ALA A 99 3.07 11.28 -8.69
CA ALA A 99 2.57 12.19 -7.67
C ALA A 99 2.06 11.42 -6.44
N PHE A 100 1.48 10.25 -6.69
CA PHE A 100 0.96 9.38 -5.65
C PHE A 100 2.08 8.53 -4.99
N LEU A 101 3.01 8.00 -5.78
CA LEU A 101 4.15 7.18 -5.38
C LEU A 101 5.15 7.96 -4.52
N SER A 102 5.43 9.21 -4.89
CA SER A 102 6.28 10.11 -4.09
C SER A 102 5.72 10.41 -2.70
N ARG A 103 4.41 10.20 -2.50
CA ARG A 103 3.75 10.48 -1.23
C ARG A 103 3.50 9.24 -0.39
N SER A 104 3.24 8.09 -1.03
CA SER A 104 2.94 6.84 -0.32
C SER A 104 4.12 5.88 -0.19
N LEU A 105 5.05 5.84 -1.15
CA LEU A 105 6.22 4.93 -1.14
C LEU A 105 7.54 5.66 -0.84
N LEU A 106 7.61 6.95 -1.10
CA LEU A 106 8.68 7.80 -0.58
C LEU A 106 8.25 8.53 0.68
N ASP A 107 7.27 7.98 1.39
CA ASP A 107 6.89 8.52 2.69
C ASP A 107 8.00 8.25 3.69
N SER A 108 8.99 9.14 3.70
CA SER A 108 10.09 9.13 4.65
C SER A 108 9.57 9.13 6.09
N ALA A 109 8.34 9.58 6.33
CA ALA A 109 7.71 9.46 7.63
C ALA A 109 7.41 7.99 7.99
N THR A 110 6.91 7.18 7.06
CA THR A 110 6.72 5.74 7.30
C THR A 110 8.06 5.05 7.51
N ASP A 111 9.09 5.35 6.70
CA ASP A 111 10.43 4.77 6.88
C ASP A 111 11.08 5.17 8.19
N ALA A 112 10.98 6.45 8.57
CA ALA A 112 11.45 6.93 9.86
C ALA A 112 10.71 6.24 11.01
N LEU A 113 9.38 6.12 10.93
CA LEU A 113 8.59 5.44 11.96
C LEU A 113 8.93 3.95 12.06
N LEU A 114 9.20 3.26 10.96
CA LEU A 114 9.58 1.84 10.99
C LEU A 114 11.02 1.63 11.53
N SER A 115 11.91 2.59 11.29
CA SER A 115 13.34 2.50 11.65
C SER A 115 13.67 3.05 13.05
N GLU A 116 12.76 3.82 13.64
CA GLU A 116 12.95 4.46 14.95
C GLU A 116 12.07 3.81 16.05
N ASN A 117 11.88 4.52 17.17
CA ASN A 117 11.02 4.12 18.28
C ASN A 117 9.74 4.98 18.30
N PRO A 118 8.78 4.74 17.40
CA PRO A 118 7.56 5.53 17.33
C PRO A 118 6.62 5.18 18.49
N THR A 119 5.72 6.11 18.80
CA THR A 119 4.55 5.82 19.64
C THR A 119 3.46 5.14 18.83
N LEU A 120 2.61 4.36 19.51
CA LEU A 120 1.41 3.78 18.87
C LEU A 120 0.49 4.87 18.28
N LEU A 121 0.45 6.05 18.90
CA LEU A 121 -0.33 7.18 18.42
C LEU A 121 0.18 7.70 17.07
N GLU A 122 1.50 7.79 16.89
CA GLU A 122 2.12 8.19 15.62
C GLU A 122 1.85 7.15 14.53
N LEU A 123 1.99 5.86 14.84
CA LEU A 123 1.65 4.78 13.92
C LEU A 123 0.18 4.78 13.52
N ALA A 124 -0.74 5.00 14.46
CA ALA A 124 -2.17 5.09 14.15
C ALA A 124 -2.50 6.27 13.23
N ARG A 125 -1.85 7.43 13.42
CA ARG A 125 -1.99 8.59 12.52
C ARG A 125 -1.42 8.28 11.14
N GLN A 126 -0.28 7.61 11.09
CA GLN A 126 0.36 7.21 9.84
C GLN A 126 -0.49 6.21 9.07
N ALA A 127 -1.04 5.20 9.75
CA ALA A 127 -1.91 4.21 9.13
C ALA A 127 -3.14 4.84 8.47
N ILE A 128 -3.77 5.83 9.11
CA ILE A 128 -4.91 6.55 8.50
C ILE A 128 -4.49 7.29 7.22
N ARG A 129 -3.29 7.89 7.19
CA ARG A 129 -2.77 8.52 5.97
C ARG A 129 -2.52 7.48 4.90
N ALA A 130 -1.81 6.41 5.24
CA ALA A 130 -1.48 5.32 4.32
C ALA A 130 -2.73 4.68 3.70
N GLU A 131 -3.81 4.46 4.46
CA GLU A 131 -5.07 3.93 3.94
C GLU A 131 -5.80 4.92 3.01
N LYS A 132 -5.82 6.22 3.35
CA LYS A 132 -6.42 7.24 2.49
C LYS A 132 -5.70 7.35 1.16
N ASP A 133 -4.38 7.35 1.24
CA ASP A 133 -3.54 7.37 0.06
C ASP A 133 -3.86 6.11 -0.76
N ALA A 134 -3.75 4.91 -0.18
CA ALA A 134 -4.01 3.66 -0.90
C ALA A 134 -5.37 3.64 -1.63
N ILE A 135 -6.43 4.18 -1.03
CA ILE A 135 -7.74 4.32 -1.68
C ILE A 135 -7.66 5.16 -2.95
N VAL A 136 -6.99 6.31 -2.91
CA VAL A 136 -6.83 7.19 -4.09
C VAL A 136 -6.07 6.47 -5.19
N PHE A 137 -5.05 5.68 -4.84
CA PHE A 137 -4.33 4.83 -5.78
C PHE A 137 -5.24 3.78 -6.41
N TYR A 138 -6.00 3.04 -5.59
CA TYR A 138 -6.87 1.98 -6.09
C TYR A 138 -8.02 2.49 -6.94
N ILE A 139 -8.55 3.69 -6.66
CA ILE A 139 -9.51 4.36 -7.56
C ILE A 139 -8.88 4.61 -8.94
N SER A 140 -7.62 5.00 -8.97
CA SER A 140 -6.89 5.25 -10.22
C SER A 140 -6.57 3.95 -10.96
N LEU A 141 -6.14 2.90 -10.23
CA LEU A 141 -5.92 1.56 -10.77
C LEU A 141 -7.21 0.97 -11.37
N ARG A 142 -8.33 1.11 -10.65
CA ARG A 142 -9.65 0.65 -11.11
C ARG A 142 -10.03 1.22 -12.47
N GLN A 143 -9.69 2.47 -12.77
CA GLN A 143 -10.01 3.12 -14.06
C GLN A 143 -9.25 2.53 -15.25
N LYS A 144 -8.16 1.78 -14.98
CA LYS A 144 -7.33 1.14 -16.01
C LYS A 144 -7.76 -0.29 -16.34
N MET A 145 -8.53 -0.91 -15.46
CA MET A 145 -8.98 -2.28 -15.67
C MET A 145 -10.15 -2.33 -16.66
N ALA A 146 -10.10 -3.30 -17.57
CA ALA A 146 -11.16 -3.56 -18.54
C ALA A 146 -12.05 -4.76 -18.15
N ASP A 147 -11.51 -5.71 -17.39
CA ASP A 147 -12.25 -6.89 -16.93
C ASP A 147 -13.21 -6.52 -15.79
N PRO A 148 -14.54 -6.73 -15.96
CA PRO A 148 -15.53 -6.43 -14.92
C PRO A 148 -15.29 -7.15 -13.59
N ASP A 149 -14.77 -8.38 -13.61
CA ASP A 149 -14.49 -9.14 -12.39
C ASP A 149 -13.28 -8.57 -11.65
N GLU A 150 -12.26 -8.10 -12.37
CA GLU A 150 -11.10 -7.41 -11.78
C GLU A 150 -11.51 -6.05 -11.19
N ILE A 151 -12.32 -5.27 -11.91
CA ILE A 151 -12.88 -4.01 -11.41
C ILE A 151 -13.64 -4.24 -10.10
N LYS A 152 -14.51 -5.26 -10.07
CA LYS A 152 -15.29 -5.59 -8.86
C LYS A 152 -14.39 -5.95 -7.68
N ARG A 153 -13.32 -6.74 -7.92
CA ARG A 153 -12.34 -7.08 -6.89
C ARG A 153 -11.63 -5.85 -6.33
N ILE A 154 -11.28 -4.87 -7.18
CA ILE A 154 -10.68 -3.61 -6.72
C ILE A 154 -11.70 -2.76 -5.94
N ASP A 155 -12.96 -2.71 -6.37
CA ASP A 155 -14.04 -2.04 -5.63
C ASP A 155 -14.23 -2.62 -4.23
N GLU A 156 -14.11 -3.95 -4.08
CA GLU A 156 -14.16 -4.63 -2.78
C GLU A 156 -12.99 -4.25 -1.87
N VAL A 157 -11.76 -4.14 -2.42
CA VAL A 157 -10.58 -3.64 -1.70
C VAL A 157 -10.78 -2.21 -1.23
N ILE A 158 -11.21 -1.30 -2.13
CA ILE A 158 -11.48 0.11 -1.78
C ILE A 158 -12.49 0.21 -0.63
N ALA A 159 -13.59 -0.56 -0.70
CA ALA A 159 -14.59 -0.58 0.35
C ALA A 159 -14.06 -1.13 1.68
N GLU A 160 -13.10 -2.05 1.64
CA GLU A 160 -12.38 -2.57 2.82
C GLU A 160 -11.47 -1.52 3.44
N GLU A 161 -10.68 -0.79 2.65
CA GLU A 161 -9.80 0.28 3.18
C GLU A 161 -10.59 1.42 3.84
N MET A 162 -11.75 1.76 3.28
CA MET A 162 -12.65 2.71 3.93
C MET A 162 -13.15 2.21 5.30
N ARG A 163 -13.34 0.88 5.48
CA ARG A 163 -13.67 0.29 6.80
C ARG A 163 -12.48 0.40 7.74
N HIS A 164 -11.27 0.14 7.28
CA HIS A 164 -10.05 0.24 8.09
C HIS A 164 -9.85 1.67 8.63
N ILE A 165 -10.03 2.70 7.80
CA ILE A 165 -9.98 4.10 8.26
C ILE A 165 -10.94 4.35 9.42
N ARG A 166 -12.18 3.85 9.34
CA ARG A 166 -13.17 4.02 10.41
C ARG A 166 -12.75 3.34 11.71
N LEU A 167 -12.13 2.16 11.63
CA LEU A 167 -11.59 1.45 12.79
C LEU A 167 -10.41 2.23 13.40
N LEU A 168 -9.48 2.68 12.57
CA LEU A 168 -8.30 3.44 12.99
C LEU A 168 -8.66 4.78 13.63
N ILE A 169 -9.69 5.48 13.15
CA ILE A 169 -10.17 6.72 13.78
C ILE A 169 -10.66 6.46 15.21
N LYS A 170 -11.32 5.32 15.47
CA LYS A 170 -11.75 4.96 16.83
C LYS A 170 -10.56 4.72 17.75
N VAL A 171 -9.57 3.97 17.26
CA VAL A 171 -8.31 3.72 17.98
C VAL A 171 -7.59 5.03 18.28
N LEU A 172 -7.42 5.89 17.27
CA LEU A 172 -6.79 7.21 17.42
C LEU A 172 -7.49 8.05 18.50
N ALA A 173 -8.82 8.04 18.52
CA ALA A 173 -9.59 8.77 19.51
C ALA A 173 -9.42 8.19 20.94
N GLN A 174 -9.26 6.87 21.08
CA GLN A 174 -8.95 6.23 22.37
C GLN A 174 -7.55 6.63 22.85
N LEU A 175 -6.53 6.48 22.00
CA LEU A 175 -5.14 6.82 22.34
C LEU A 175 -4.97 8.31 22.70
N CYS A 176 -5.65 9.22 22.01
CA CYS A 176 -5.64 10.64 22.35
C CYS A 176 -6.28 10.96 23.72
N ARG A 177 -7.20 10.12 24.21
CA ARG A 177 -7.80 10.30 25.56
C ARG A 177 -6.88 9.79 26.66
N GLU A 178 -6.11 8.75 26.39
CA GLU A 178 -5.16 8.14 27.35
C GLU A 178 -3.94 9.03 27.61
N GLN A 179 -3.66 9.99 26.73
CA GLN A 179 -2.58 10.97 26.90
C GLN A 179 -3.01 12.26 27.64
N ARG A 180 -4.27 12.34 28.10
CA ARG A 180 -4.79 13.47 28.90
C ARG A 180 -4.84 13.11 30.37
#